data_AF-A0A1A8WAK1-F1
#
_entry.id   AF-A0A1A8WAK1-F1
#
_cell.length_a   1.000
_cell.length_b   1.000
_cell.length_c   1.000
_cell.angle_alpha   90.00
_cell.angle_beta   90.00
_cell.angle_gamma   90.00
#
_symmetry.space_group_name_H-M   'P 1'
#
loop_
_entity.id
_entity.type
_entity.pdbx_description
1 polymer ?
#
loop_
_entity_poly.entity_id
_entity_poly.type
_entity_poly.pdbx_seq_one_letter_code
_entity_poly.pdbx_strand_id
1 'polypeptide(L)'
;MAPSGRPTRVFEEQLLRSNFFIQSLYKNNNFNSHIQEIEAKKSSNNYKEIISIIDAQFAQIIQEITNGFSNVDEDRCCRNVNYYFDLLYAIIKSPSKLSNDNTNKLINEILQKWNKVPQVNDKDKCKRETDLDSICKRSILKHIHDLKLDKMFIKTFSEEYRSYLSKQWEKIIEYTSRYYDNLYIKIENDFIGIIEPYNIFLESSDPICDIDLNDLSTEDIKISTNLEILMNSISLKKFTTNKDYVKGCYNKNYIDMLKIK
;
A
#
# COMPACT_ATOMS: atom_id res chain seq x y z
N MET A 1 31.72 23.69 -28.78
CA MET A 1 31.16 22.45 -28.21
C MET A 1 29.88 22.83 -27.50
N ALA A 2 28.72 22.42 -28.02
CA ALA A 2 27.45 22.57 -27.31
C ALA A 2 27.48 21.67 -26.06
N PRO A 3 26.88 22.07 -24.92
CA PRO A 3 26.79 21.19 -23.77
C PRO A 3 25.97 19.97 -24.20
N SER A 4 26.49 18.77 -24.00
CA SER A 4 25.70 17.54 -24.17
C SER A 4 24.44 17.68 -23.32
N GLY A 5 23.27 17.68 -23.97
CA GLY A 5 21.99 17.73 -23.27
C GLY A 5 21.97 16.68 -22.18
N ARG A 6 21.60 17.06 -20.95
CA ARG A 6 21.38 16.08 -19.88
C ARG A 6 20.42 15.02 -20.42
N PRO A 7 20.73 13.72 -20.30
CA PRO A 7 19.77 12.68 -20.66
C PRO A 7 18.49 12.94 -19.87
N THR A 8 17.37 13.12 -20.56
CA THR A 8 16.05 13.19 -19.92
C THR A 8 15.83 11.84 -19.27
N ARG A 9 15.93 11.77 -17.94
CA ARG A 9 15.60 10.54 -17.22
C ARG A 9 14.09 10.34 -17.35
N VAL A 10 13.67 9.13 -17.69
CA VAL A 10 12.25 8.77 -17.81
C VAL A 10 11.82 8.07 -16.53
N PHE A 11 10.63 8.38 -16.03
CA PHE A 11 10.04 7.67 -14.89
C PHE A 11 9.54 6.30 -15.36
N GLU A 12 10.06 5.23 -14.74
CA GLU A 12 9.69 3.85 -15.05
C GLU A 12 9.29 3.12 -13.77
N GLU A 13 7.99 2.80 -13.65
CA GLU A 13 7.39 2.18 -12.45
C GLU A 13 8.04 0.82 -12.10
N GLN A 14 8.51 0.09 -13.11
CA GLN A 14 9.22 -1.19 -12.95
C GLN A 14 10.57 -1.06 -12.23
N LEU A 15 11.17 0.16 -12.21
CA LEU A 15 12.44 0.42 -11.53
C LEU A 15 12.26 0.81 -10.06
N LEU A 16 11.02 1.02 -9.61
CA LEU A 16 10.72 1.30 -8.21
C LEU A 16 11.06 0.10 -7.34
N ARG A 17 11.82 0.36 -6.28
CA ARG A 17 12.22 -0.70 -5.34
C ARG A 17 11.00 -1.16 -4.55
N SER A 18 10.06 -0.29 -4.24
CA SER A 18 8.80 -0.66 -3.59
C SER A 18 8.06 -1.83 -4.26
N ASN A 19 8.23 -2.05 -5.57
CA ASN A 19 7.46 -3.03 -6.35
C ASN A 19 8.16 -4.36 -6.62
N PHE A 20 9.29 -4.64 -5.99
CA PHE A 20 10.19 -5.75 -6.37
C PHE A 20 9.55 -7.13 -6.56
N PHE A 21 8.60 -7.53 -5.70
CA PHE A 21 7.94 -8.84 -5.81
C PHE A 21 6.66 -8.83 -6.65
N ILE A 22 6.32 -7.67 -7.20
CA ILE A 22 5.15 -7.45 -8.06
C ILE A 22 5.54 -6.65 -9.31
N GLN A 23 6.81 -6.71 -9.72
CA GLN A 23 7.31 -5.96 -10.89
C GLN A 23 6.57 -6.35 -12.15
N SER A 24 6.17 -7.61 -12.27
CA SER A 24 5.33 -8.15 -13.34
C SER A 24 4.02 -7.38 -13.54
N LEU A 25 3.46 -6.77 -12.48
CA LEU A 25 2.30 -5.89 -12.61
C LEU A 25 2.64 -4.59 -13.34
N TYR A 26 3.87 -4.08 -13.23
CA TYR A 26 4.27 -2.76 -13.73
C TYR A 26 5.12 -2.81 -15.00
N LYS A 27 5.70 -3.96 -15.34
CA LYS A 27 6.48 -4.17 -16.57
C LYS A 27 5.66 -3.78 -17.79
N ASN A 28 6.27 -3.03 -18.72
CA ASN A 28 5.63 -2.57 -19.96
C ASN A 28 4.30 -1.82 -19.74
N ASN A 29 4.15 -1.10 -18.62
CA ASN A 29 2.91 -0.40 -18.24
C ASN A 29 1.69 -1.33 -18.10
N ASN A 30 1.92 -2.58 -17.72
CA ASN A 30 0.88 -3.61 -17.64
C ASN A 30 -0.15 -3.40 -16.52
N PHE A 31 0.11 -2.48 -15.57
CA PHE A 31 -0.75 -2.31 -14.41
C PHE A 31 -2.16 -1.90 -14.84
N ASN A 32 -2.25 -0.82 -15.62
CA ASN A 32 -3.53 -0.32 -16.11
C ASN A 32 -4.26 -1.34 -16.98
N SER A 33 -3.55 -2.04 -17.87
CA SER A 33 -4.17 -3.08 -18.72
C SER A 33 -4.71 -4.23 -17.89
N HIS A 34 -3.96 -4.69 -16.88
CA HIS A 34 -4.40 -5.76 -15.99
C HIS A 34 -5.68 -5.39 -15.23
N ILE A 35 -5.74 -4.17 -14.67
CA ILE A 35 -6.91 -3.69 -13.94
C ILE A 35 -8.12 -3.52 -14.88
N GLN A 36 -7.92 -2.88 -16.03
CA GLN A 36 -8.97 -2.66 -17.02
C GLN A 36 -9.55 -3.96 -17.56
N GLU A 37 -8.70 -4.98 -17.78
CA GLU A 37 -9.15 -6.28 -18.25
C GLU A 37 -10.09 -6.94 -17.22
N ILE A 38 -9.71 -6.94 -15.94
CA ILE A 38 -10.53 -7.47 -14.84
C ILE A 38 -11.87 -6.72 -14.77
N GLU A 39 -11.85 -5.38 -14.79
CA GLU A 39 -13.06 -4.55 -14.74
C GLU A 39 -14.00 -4.80 -15.92
N ALA A 40 -13.44 -4.97 -17.13
CA ALA A 40 -14.21 -5.30 -18.33
C ALA A 40 -14.88 -6.68 -18.20
N LYS A 41 -14.14 -7.72 -17.80
CA LYS A 41 -14.72 -9.07 -17.61
C LYS A 41 -15.76 -9.11 -16.50
N LYS A 42 -15.56 -8.33 -15.45
CA LYS A 42 -16.52 -8.15 -14.35
C LYS A 42 -17.82 -7.51 -14.84
N SER A 43 -17.72 -6.50 -15.71
CA SER A 43 -18.87 -5.83 -16.34
C SER A 43 -19.63 -6.75 -17.29
N SER A 44 -18.96 -7.74 -17.88
CA SER A 44 -19.57 -8.78 -18.72
C SER A 44 -20.00 -10.04 -17.97
N ASN A 45 -19.94 -10.06 -16.63
CA ASN A 45 -20.26 -11.23 -15.78
C ASN A 45 -19.45 -12.50 -16.13
N ASN A 46 -18.21 -12.34 -16.59
CA ASN A 46 -17.35 -13.46 -17.02
C ASN A 46 -16.32 -13.84 -15.95
N TYR A 47 -16.80 -14.53 -14.91
CA TYR A 47 -15.96 -14.87 -13.75
C TYR A 47 -14.79 -15.80 -14.09
N LYS A 48 -14.95 -16.72 -15.06
CA LYS A 48 -13.90 -17.69 -15.42
C LYS A 48 -12.69 -17.00 -16.03
N GLU A 49 -12.94 -16.01 -16.89
CA GLU A 49 -11.85 -15.22 -17.48
C GLU A 49 -11.14 -14.37 -16.42
N ILE A 50 -11.86 -13.81 -15.44
CA ILE A 50 -11.23 -13.11 -14.30
C ILE A 50 -10.28 -14.04 -13.56
N ILE A 51 -10.69 -15.28 -13.26
CA ILE A 51 -9.82 -16.26 -12.61
C ILE A 51 -8.57 -16.53 -13.45
N SER A 52 -8.73 -16.72 -14.76
CA SER A 52 -7.59 -16.98 -15.67
C SER A 52 -6.60 -15.80 -15.71
N ILE A 53 -7.09 -14.56 -15.71
CA ILE A 53 -6.25 -13.36 -15.68
C ILE A 53 -5.47 -13.27 -14.37
N ILE A 54 -6.14 -13.50 -13.24
CA ILE A 54 -5.52 -13.51 -11.91
C ILE A 54 -4.50 -14.64 -11.80
N ASP A 55 -4.80 -15.84 -12.32
CA ASP A 55 -3.89 -16.99 -12.27
C ASP A 55 -2.61 -16.73 -13.05
N ALA A 56 -2.72 -16.18 -14.27
CA ALA A 56 -1.56 -15.85 -15.08
C ALA A 56 -0.66 -14.82 -14.39
N GLN A 57 -1.25 -13.77 -13.82
CA GLN A 57 -0.50 -12.73 -13.12
C GLN A 57 0.11 -13.24 -11.81
N PHE A 58 -0.64 -14.02 -11.04
CA PHE A 58 -0.15 -14.59 -9.79
C PHE A 58 1.01 -15.55 -10.03
N ALA A 59 0.98 -16.35 -11.10
CA ALA A 59 2.11 -17.20 -11.47
C ALA A 59 3.40 -16.40 -11.71
N GLN A 60 3.30 -15.23 -12.34
CA GLN A 60 4.46 -14.33 -12.53
C GLN A 60 4.96 -13.77 -11.19
N ILE A 61 4.07 -13.35 -10.31
CA ILE A 61 4.41 -12.89 -8.95
C ILE A 61 5.12 -14.02 -8.17
N ILE A 62 4.61 -15.25 -8.22
CA ILE A 62 5.25 -16.41 -7.58
C ILE A 62 6.66 -16.65 -8.13
N GLN A 63 6.85 -16.50 -9.43
CA GLN A 63 8.16 -16.63 -10.05
C GLN A 63 9.13 -15.52 -9.59
N GLU A 64 8.65 -14.27 -9.51
CA GLU A 64 9.43 -13.14 -9.00
C GLU A 64 9.83 -13.33 -7.54
N ILE A 65 8.92 -13.82 -6.70
CA ILE A 65 9.23 -14.24 -5.32
C ILE A 65 10.28 -15.33 -5.33
N THR A 66 10.04 -16.45 -6.02
CA THR A 66 10.96 -17.59 -6.00
C THR A 66 12.38 -17.23 -6.45
N ASN A 67 12.52 -16.34 -7.43
CA ASN A 67 13.81 -15.95 -7.98
C ASN A 67 14.51 -14.85 -7.15
N GLY A 68 13.74 -13.94 -6.54
CA GLY A 68 14.26 -12.74 -5.89
C GLY A 68 14.29 -12.82 -4.37
N PHE A 69 13.67 -13.83 -3.76
CA PHE A 69 13.48 -13.88 -2.31
C PHE A 69 14.80 -14.07 -1.57
N SER A 70 14.97 -13.28 -0.52
CA SER A 70 16.01 -13.44 0.50
C SER A 70 15.38 -13.35 1.88
N ASN A 71 16.01 -13.94 2.90
CA ASN A 71 15.45 -13.97 4.27
C ASN A 71 15.22 -12.58 4.89
N VAL A 72 15.85 -11.52 4.36
CA VAL A 72 15.67 -10.14 4.83
C VAL A 72 14.54 -9.40 4.10
N ASP A 73 13.90 -10.04 3.12
CA ASP A 73 12.87 -9.44 2.27
C ASP A 73 11.45 -9.94 2.60
N GLU A 74 11.27 -10.75 3.65
CA GLU A 74 9.98 -11.36 4.01
C GLU A 74 8.88 -10.29 4.17
N ASP A 75 9.12 -9.26 4.98
CA ASP A 75 8.11 -8.22 5.23
C ASP A 75 7.76 -7.42 3.95
N ARG A 76 8.76 -7.20 3.08
CA ARG A 76 8.55 -6.51 1.80
C ARG A 76 7.74 -7.36 0.84
N CYS A 77 8.04 -8.66 0.76
CA CYS A 77 7.24 -9.63 0.03
C CYS A 77 5.80 -9.59 0.54
N CYS A 78 5.59 -9.66 1.84
CA CYS A 78 4.26 -9.66 2.42
C CYS A 78 3.47 -8.38 2.12
N ARG A 79 4.11 -7.20 2.18
CA ARG A 79 3.46 -5.93 1.78
C ARG A 79 3.12 -5.90 0.29
N ASN A 80 4.04 -6.32 -0.58
CA ASN A 80 3.85 -6.34 -2.04
C ASN A 80 2.72 -7.26 -2.46
N VAL A 81 2.75 -8.50 -1.97
CA VAL A 81 1.72 -9.47 -2.30
C VAL A 81 0.40 -9.02 -1.66
N ASN A 82 0.35 -8.60 -0.38
CA ASN A 82 -0.92 -8.21 0.24
C ASN A 82 -1.59 -7.06 -0.50
N TYR A 83 -0.80 -6.10 -0.98
CA TYR A 83 -1.28 -5.03 -1.84
C TYR A 83 -1.97 -5.55 -3.10
N TYR A 84 -1.36 -6.49 -3.83
CA TYR A 84 -1.99 -7.05 -5.03
C TYR A 84 -3.35 -7.69 -4.70
N PHE A 85 -3.43 -8.44 -3.60
CA PHE A 85 -4.67 -9.10 -3.20
C PHE A 85 -5.71 -8.11 -2.65
N ASP A 86 -5.30 -7.05 -1.96
CA ASP A 86 -6.17 -5.96 -1.50
C ASP A 86 -6.74 -5.17 -2.67
N LEU A 87 -5.92 -4.93 -3.70
CA LEU A 87 -6.32 -4.33 -4.96
C LEU A 87 -7.38 -5.18 -5.68
N LEU A 88 -7.12 -6.49 -5.85
CA LEU A 88 -8.09 -7.41 -6.44
C LEU A 88 -9.39 -7.46 -5.64
N TYR A 89 -9.30 -7.49 -4.31
CA TYR A 89 -10.46 -7.51 -3.43
C TYR A 89 -11.31 -6.25 -3.58
N ALA A 90 -10.68 -5.07 -3.59
CA ALA A 90 -11.33 -3.79 -3.81
C ALA A 90 -12.04 -3.72 -5.17
N ILE A 91 -11.38 -4.20 -6.23
CA ILE A 91 -11.95 -4.26 -7.58
C ILE A 91 -13.16 -5.20 -7.61
N ILE A 92 -13.05 -6.41 -7.05
CA ILE A 92 -14.12 -7.41 -7.10
C ILE A 92 -15.32 -7.00 -6.26
N LYS A 93 -15.11 -6.47 -5.04
CA LYS A 93 -16.17 -5.98 -4.16
C LYS A 93 -16.84 -4.70 -4.64
N SER A 94 -16.24 -3.98 -5.58
CA SER A 94 -16.89 -2.80 -6.15
C SER A 94 -18.22 -3.17 -6.85
N PRO A 95 -19.18 -2.24 -6.98
CA PRO A 95 -20.41 -2.49 -7.73
C PRO A 95 -20.13 -3.01 -9.15
N SER A 96 -20.94 -3.95 -9.63
CA SER A 96 -20.86 -4.48 -11.01
C SER A 96 -22.08 -5.32 -11.37
N LYS A 97 -22.10 -5.86 -12.60
CA LYS A 97 -23.08 -6.86 -13.06
C LYS A 97 -22.76 -8.30 -12.59
N LEU A 98 -21.64 -8.52 -11.91
CA LEU A 98 -21.28 -9.83 -11.37
C LEU A 98 -22.27 -10.20 -10.25
N SER A 99 -22.83 -11.41 -10.29
CA SER A 99 -23.73 -11.86 -9.22
C SER A 99 -23.02 -11.96 -7.88
N ASN A 100 -23.77 -11.86 -6.77
CA ASN A 100 -23.21 -12.04 -5.43
C ASN A 100 -22.52 -13.41 -5.26
N ASP A 101 -23.10 -14.47 -5.83
CA ASP A 101 -22.51 -15.82 -5.77
C ASP A 101 -21.18 -15.89 -6.51
N ASN A 102 -21.09 -15.31 -7.71
CA ASN A 102 -19.84 -15.28 -8.47
C ASN A 102 -18.80 -14.39 -7.79
N THR A 103 -19.22 -13.27 -7.20
CA THR A 103 -18.36 -12.39 -6.40
C THR A 103 -17.74 -13.14 -5.22
N ASN A 104 -18.56 -13.87 -4.46
CA ASN A 104 -18.09 -14.65 -3.32
C ASN A 104 -17.16 -15.80 -3.75
N LYS A 105 -17.45 -16.47 -4.88
CA LYS A 105 -16.55 -17.48 -5.46
C LYS A 105 -15.18 -16.88 -5.82
N LEU A 106 -15.15 -15.74 -6.50
CA LEU A 106 -13.89 -15.07 -6.86
C LEU A 106 -13.07 -14.69 -5.62
N ILE A 107 -13.73 -14.16 -4.58
CA ILE A 107 -13.07 -13.83 -3.33
C ILE A 107 -12.46 -15.07 -2.67
N ASN A 108 -13.20 -16.18 -2.64
CA ASN A 108 -12.69 -17.43 -2.08
C ASN A 108 -11.50 -17.96 -2.88
N GLU A 109 -11.54 -17.89 -4.21
CA GLU A 109 -10.40 -18.26 -5.07
C GLU A 109 -9.16 -17.41 -4.78
N ILE A 110 -9.34 -16.09 -4.64
CA ILE A 110 -8.26 -15.16 -4.28
C ILE A 110 -7.68 -15.51 -2.90
N LEU A 111 -8.52 -15.73 -1.90
CA LEU A 111 -8.09 -16.13 -0.57
C LEU A 111 -7.30 -17.45 -0.58
N GLN A 112 -7.72 -18.43 -1.36
CA GLN A 112 -7.00 -19.69 -1.50
C GLN A 112 -5.65 -19.52 -2.19
N LYS A 113 -5.52 -18.62 -3.17
CA LYS A 113 -4.26 -18.32 -3.84
C LYS A 113 -3.27 -17.63 -2.91
N TRP A 114 -3.73 -16.74 -2.03
CA TRP A 114 -2.88 -16.12 -1.00
C TRP A 114 -2.14 -17.18 -0.16
N ASN A 115 -2.82 -18.24 0.23
CA ASN A 115 -2.24 -19.32 1.04
C ASN A 115 -1.14 -20.12 0.34
N LYS A 116 -0.95 -19.92 -0.98
CA LYS A 116 0.08 -20.57 -1.80
C LYS A 116 1.31 -19.70 -2.04
N VAL A 117 1.38 -18.50 -1.47
CA VAL A 117 2.57 -17.64 -1.56
C VAL A 117 3.75 -18.37 -0.89
N PRO A 118 4.84 -18.67 -1.62
CA PRO A 118 5.96 -19.44 -1.10
C PRO A 118 6.88 -18.54 -0.26
N GLN A 119 7.80 -19.17 0.48
CA GLN A 119 8.91 -18.52 1.20
C GLN A 119 8.53 -17.58 2.35
N VAL A 120 7.23 -17.34 2.59
CA VAL A 120 6.75 -16.68 3.80
C VAL A 120 6.77 -17.70 4.95
N ASN A 121 7.74 -17.55 5.85
CA ASN A 121 7.97 -18.45 6.98
C ASN A 121 6.97 -18.18 8.09
N ASP A 122 6.73 -16.90 8.37
CA ASP A 122 5.79 -16.44 9.38
C ASP A 122 4.50 -16.01 8.69
N LYS A 123 3.65 -17.00 8.42
CA LYS A 123 2.31 -16.77 7.85
C LYS A 123 1.45 -15.88 8.76
N ASP A 124 1.77 -15.80 10.06
CA ASP A 124 1.05 -14.96 11.00
C ASP A 124 1.46 -13.48 10.86
N LYS A 125 2.74 -13.18 10.63
CA LYS A 125 3.20 -11.82 10.23
C LYS A 125 2.60 -11.35 8.92
N CYS A 126 2.41 -12.27 8.00
CA CYS A 126 1.83 -11.99 6.69
C CYS A 126 0.34 -12.31 6.62
N LYS A 127 -0.30 -12.50 7.79
CA LYS A 127 -1.68 -12.92 7.90
C LYS A 127 -2.58 -11.90 7.24
N ARG A 128 -3.38 -12.41 6.32
CA ARG A 128 -4.33 -11.62 5.56
C ARG A 128 -5.68 -11.64 6.26
N GLU A 129 -5.99 -10.53 6.93
CA GLU A 129 -7.35 -10.23 7.36
C GLU A 129 -8.04 -9.37 6.28
N THR A 130 -9.25 -9.76 5.87
CA THR A 130 -9.96 -9.14 4.73
C THR A 130 -10.98 -8.08 5.15
N ASP A 131 -11.05 -7.76 6.44
CA ASP A 131 -11.84 -6.64 6.92
C ASP A 131 -11.25 -5.32 6.41
N LEU A 132 -12.11 -4.29 6.36
CA LEU A 132 -11.75 -2.97 5.84
C LEU A 132 -10.62 -2.33 6.64
N ASP A 133 -10.60 -2.50 7.96
CA ASP A 133 -9.62 -1.85 8.82
C ASP A 133 -8.22 -2.42 8.56
N SER A 134 -8.12 -3.73 8.43
CA SER A 134 -6.89 -4.43 8.06
C SER A 134 -6.38 -4.01 6.67
N ILE A 135 -7.26 -3.85 5.68
CA ILE A 135 -6.89 -3.32 4.35
C ILE A 135 -6.32 -1.90 4.46
N CYS A 136 -6.99 -1.02 5.21
CA CYS A 136 -6.54 0.35 5.42
C CYS A 136 -5.17 0.39 6.11
N LYS A 137 -5.01 -0.35 7.20
CA LYS A 137 -3.74 -0.42 7.97
C LYS A 137 -2.59 -0.96 7.12
N ARG A 138 -2.81 -2.02 6.33
CA ARG A 138 -1.78 -2.55 5.42
C ARG A 138 -1.42 -1.57 4.31
N SER A 139 -2.40 -0.84 3.77
CA SER A 139 -2.16 0.19 2.76
C SER A 139 -1.26 1.30 3.29
N ILE A 140 -1.55 1.79 4.51
CA ILE A 140 -0.72 2.77 5.23
C ILE A 140 0.70 2.23 5.44
N LEU A 141 0.83 1.01 5.98
CA LEU A 141 2.13 0.41 6.25
C LEU A 141 2.95 0.27 4.97
N LYS A 142 2.37 -0.27 3.89
CA LYS A 142 3.02 -0.35 2.59
C LYS A 142 3.45 1.03 2.09
N HIS A 143 2.56 2.01 2.12
CA HIS A 143 2.85 3.35 1.64
C HIS A 143 4.10 3.95 2.31
N ILE A 144 4.21 3.83 3.63
CA ILE A 144 5.39 4.30 4.39
C ILE A 144 6.68 3.63 3.91
N HIS A 145 6.67 2.30 3.80
CA HIS A 145 7.85 1.56 3.34
C HIS A 145 8.20 1.90 1.89
N ASP A 146 7.21 2.08 1.01
CA ASP A 146 7.41 2.47 -0.38
C ASP A 146 8.10 3.83 -0.47
N LEU A 147 7.61 4.84 0.28
CA LEU A 147 8.24 6.17 0.33
C LEU A 147 9.72 6.11 0.77
N LYS A 148 10.05 5.25 1.74
CA LYS A 148 11.44 5.07 2.19
C LYS A 148 12.30 4.40 1.12
N LEU A 149 11.80 3.33 0.49
CA LEU A 149 12.52 2.58 -0.54
C LEU A 149 12.77 3.41 -1.80
N ASP A 150 11.81 4.27 -2.16
CA ASP A 150 11.81 5.04 -3.40
C ASP A 150 12.25 6.51 -3.19
N LYS A 151 12.82 6.85 -2.04
CA LYS A 151 13.22 8.24 -1.68
C LYS A 151 14.06 8.95 -2.75
N MET A 152 14.89 8.22 -3.49
CA MET A 152 15.70 8.78 -4.58
C MET A 152 14.90 9.02 -5.87
N PHE A 153 13.91 8.17 -6.16
CA PHE A 153 12.98 8.37 -7.26
C PHE A 153 12.08 9.58 -6.98
N ILE A 154 11.51 9.68 -5.78
CA ILE A 154 10.66 10.82 -5.36
C ILE A 154 11.39 12.15 -5.56
N LYS A 155 12.66 12.23 -5.15
CA LYS A 155 13.49 13.44 -5.34
C LYS A 155 13.72 13.82 -6.81
N THR A 156 13.70 12.84 -7.71
CA THR A 156 14.00 13.03 -9.14
C THR A 156 12.73 13.25 -9.96
N PHE A 157 11.62 12.62 -9.57
CA PHE A 157 10.38 12.48 -10.34
C PHE A 157 9.16 12.76 -9.46
N SER A 158 9.15 13.88 -8.73
CA SER A 158 8.13 14.13 -7.70
C SER A 158 6.71 14.16 -8.27
N GLU A 159 6.52 14.77 -9.44
CA GLU A 159 5.20 14.88 -10.07
C GLU A 159 4.74 13.52 -10.62
N GLU A 160 5.62 12.81 -11.31
CA GLU A 160 5.33 11.49 -11.88
C GLU A 160 5.08 10.45 -10.79
N TYR A 161 5.85 10.51 -9.69
CA TYR A 161 5.66 9.63 -8.54
C TYR A 161 4.32 9.89 -7.85
N ARG A 162 3.89 11.15 -7.73
CA ARG A 162 2.56 11.47 -7.22
C ARG A 162 1.45 10.92 -8.12
N SER A 163 1.60 11.02 -9.44
CA SER A 163 0.66 10.41 -10.39
C SER A 163 0.62 8.88 -10.24
N TYR A 164 1.78 8.26 -10.04
CA TYR A 164 1.90 6.83 -9.75
C TYR A 164 1.16 6.44 -8.46
N LEU A 165 1.34 7.18 -7.36
CA LEU A 165 0.65 6.93 -6.09
C LEU A 165 -0.87 7.01 -6.24
N SER A 166 -1.38 8.04 -6.95
CA SER A 166 -2.81 8.15 -7.22
C SER A 166 -3.35 6.91 -7.92
N LYS A 167 -2.66 6.41 -8.97
CA LYS A 167 -3.06 5.17 -9.67
C LYS A 167 -2.95 3.94 -8.78
N GLN A 168 -1.88 3.84 -7.98
CA GLN A 168 -1.62 2.70 -7.10
C GLN A 168 -2.76 2.51 -6.09
N TRP A 169 -3.28 3.61 -5.53
CA TRP A 169 -4.23 3.58 -4.42
C TRP A 169 -5.68 3.82 -4.81
N GLU A 170 -5.97 4.35 -6.00
CA GLU A 170 -7.31 4.74 -6.48
C GLU A 170 -8.39 3.71 -6.12
N LYS A 171 -8.22 2.46 -6.54
CA LYS A 171 -9.25 1.41 -6.35
C LYS A 171 -9.47 1.05 -4.89
N ILE A 172 -8.43 1.10 -4.06
CA ILE A 172 -8.54 0.83 -2.62
C ILE A 172 -9.22 2.02 -1.92
N ILE A 173 -8.88 3.25 -2.29
CA ILE A 173 -9.50 4.47 -1.77
C ILE A 173 -10.99 4.49 -2.15
N GLU A 174 -11.34 4.23 -3.42
CA GLU A 174 -12.73 4.13 -3.89
C GLU A 174 -13.53 3.04 -3.15
N TYR A 175 -12.90 1.90 -2.87
CA TYR A 175 -13.54 0.82 -2.16
C TYR A 175 -13.82 1.21 -0.70
N THR A 176 -12.82 1.74 -0.01
CA THR A 176 -12.90 2.10 1.43
C THR A 176 -13.82 3.30 1.67
N SER A 177 -13.83 4.30 0.78
CA SER A 177 -14.67 5.50 0.90
C SER A 177 -16.16 5.22 0.83
N ARG A 178 -16.59 4.10 0.22
CA ARG A 178 -18.00 3.67 0.24
C ARG A 178 -18.51 3.25 1.61
N TYR A 179 -17.60 2.91 2.51
CA TYR A 179 -17.92 2.49 3.87
C TYR A 179 -17.51 3.54 4.90
N TYR A 180 -16.55 4.40 4.55
CA TYR A 180 -16.04 5.47 5.40
C TYR A 180 -16.09 6.82 4.67
N ASP A 181 -17.07 7.65 5.00
CA ASP A 181 -17.22 8.98 4.38
C ASP A 181 -16.06 9.95 4.71
N ASN A 182 -15.38 9.78 5.86
CA ASN A 182 -14.30 10.65 6.33
C ASN A 182 -13.26 9.86 7.14
N LEU A 183 -12.54 8.93 6.51
CA LEU A 183 -11.55 8.13 7.22
C LEU A 183 -10.28 8.94 7.52
N TYR A 184 -9.93 9.02 8.80
CA TYR A 184 -8.69 9.60 9.29
C TYR A 184 -7.77 8.51 9.82
N ILE A 185 -6.47 8.77 9.73
CA ILE A 185 -5.43 7.89 10.28
C ILE A 185 -4.70 8.60 11.41
N LYS A 186 -4.20 7.80 12.35
CA LYS A 186 -3.15 8.18 13.28
C LYS A 186 -2.08 7.11 13.26
N ILE A 187 -0.84 7.51 13.05
CA ILE A 187 0.33 6.65 13.16
C ILE A 187 1.16 7.22 14.30
N GLU A 188 1.37 6.44 15.34
CA GLU A 188 2.01 6.92 16.56
C GLU A 188 2.89 5.83 17.17
N ASN A 189 4.19 6.09 17.21
CA ASN A 189 5.18 5.32 17.98
C ASN A 189 6.27 6.26 18.50
N ASP A 190 7.38 5.72 19.02
CA ASP A 190 8.47 6.51 19.61
C ASP A 190 9.11 7.52 18.63
N PHE A 191 8.97 7.32 17.32
CA PHE A 191 9.64 8.10 16.29
C PHE A 191 8.70 8.72 15.25
N ILE A 192 7.42 8.35 15.21
CA ILE A 192 6.44 8.82 14.23
C ILE A 192 5.22 9.39 14.95
N GLY A 193 4.75 10.55 14.50
CA GLY A 193 3.42 11.06 14.82
C GLY A 193 2.78 11.69 13.59
N ILE A 194 1.82 10.99 12.99
CA ILE A 194 1.11 11.44 11.80
C ILE A 194 -0.38 11.38 12.08
N ILE A 195 -1.10 12.46 11.82
CA ILE A 195 -2.57 12.47 11.73
C ILE A 195 -2.99 13.15 10.42
N GLU A 196 -3.80 12.47 9.62
CA GLU A 196 -4.19 12.95 8.30
C GLU A 196 -5.45 12.22 7.77
N PRO A 197 -6.21 12.78 6.81
CA PRO A 197 -7.17 12.01 6.04
C PRO A 197 -6.48 10.88 5.28
N TYR A 198 -7.11 9.69 5.25
CA TYR A 198 -6.54 8.47 4.69
C TYR A 198 -6.14 8.60 3.21
N ASN A 199 -7.01 9.17 2.38
CA ASN A 199 -6.74 9.37 0.96
C ASN A 199 -5.59 10.37 0.72
N ILE A 200 -5.59 11.49 1.45
CA ILE A 200 -4.54 12.51 1.37
C ILE A 200 -3.18 11.90 1.72
N PHE A 201 -3.13 11.07 2.76
CA PHE A 201 -1.92 10.37 3.15
C PHE A 201 -1.41 9.45 2.03
N LEU A 202 -2.26 8.58 1.48
CA LEU A 202 -1.84 7.61 0.45
C LEU A 202 -1.44 8.25 -0.88
N GLU A 203 -1.99 9.43 -1.20
CA GLU A 203 -1.65 10.20 -2.40
C GLU A 203 -0.45 11.13 -2.19
N SER A 204 0.06 11.24 -0.96
CA SER A 204 1.21 12.07 -0.63
C SER A 204 2.51 11.39 -0.99
N SER A 205 3.41 12.15 -1.63
CA SER A 205 4.79 11.74 -1.86
C SER A 205 5.76 12.29 -0.81
N ASP A 206 5.24 12.92 0.24
CA ASP A 206 6.08 13.58 1.24
C ASP A 206 6.98 12.54 1.93
N PRO A 207 8.30 12.65 1.77
CA PRO A 207 9.20 11.63 2.27
C PRO A 207 9.14 11.59 3.80
N ILE A 208 8.96 10.39 4.33
CA ILE A 208 9.08 10.13 5.77
C ILE A 208 10.56 10.21 6.15
N CYS A 209 10.84 10.69 7.36
CA CYS A 209 12.21 10.81 7.85
C CYS A 209 12.93 9.44 7.83
N ASP A 210 14.26 9.46 7.78
CA ASP A 210 15.10 8.25 7.71
C ASP A 210 15.20 7.59 9.11
N ILE A 211 14.07 7.03 9.56
CA ILE A 211 13.93 6.28 10.82
C ILE A 211 13.88 4.78 10.54
N ASP A 212 14.18 3.96 11.54
CA ASP A 212 13.97 2.53 11.39
C ASP A 212 12.46 2.24 11.31
N LEU A 213 12.06 1.56 10.22
CA LEU A 213 10.66 1.17 9.99
C LEU A 213 10.44 -0.30 10.33
N ASN A 214 11.48 -1.03 10.72
CA ASN A 214 11.36 -2.44 11.10
C ASN A 214 10.49 -2.63 12.35
N ASP A 215 10.43 -1.61 13.21
CA ASP A 215 9.59 -1.61 14.42
C ASP A 215 8.17 -1.09 14.17
N LEU A 216 7.84 -0.64 12.95
CA LEU A 216 6.51 -0.14 12.63
C LEU A 216 5.57 -1.29 12.27
N SER A 217 4.43 -1.34 12.97
CA SER A 217 3.43 -2.38 12.81
C SER A 217 2.02 -1.81 12.60
N THR A 218 1.05 -2.69 12.36
CA THR A 218 -0.37 -2.32 12.27
C THR A 218 -0.98 -1.91 13.62
N GLU A 219 -0.31 -2.19 14.75
CA GLU A 219 -0.74 -1.79 16.09
C GLU A 219 -0.46 -0.31 16.37
N ASP A 220 0.57 0.25 15.72
CA ASP A 220 0.91 1.68 15.78
C ASP A 220 -0.06 2.55 14.97
N ILE A 221 -0.92 1.90 14.18
CA ILE A 221 -1.88 2.55 13.29
C ILE A 221 -3.28 2.46 13.90
N LYS A 222 -3.88 3.63 14.15
CA LYS A 222 -5.31 3.78 14.46
C LYS A 222 -6.01 4.46 13.30
N ILE A 223 -7.24 4.04 13.01
CA ILE A 223 -8.09 4.69 12.02
C ILE A 223 -9.45 4.97 12.64
N SER A 224 -10.12 6.02 12.17
CA SER A 224 -11.43 6.42 12.68
C SER A 224 -12.12 7.36 11.70
N THR A 225 -13.45 7.31 11.64
CA THR A 225 -14.24 8.35 10.98
C THR A 225 -14.47 9.58 11.87
N ASN A 226 -14.11 9.49 13.14
CA ASN A 226 -14.15 10.57 14.12
C ASN A 226 -12.73 11.03 14.47
N LEU A 227 -12.38 12.22 14.01
CA LEU A 227 -11.08 12.85 14.24
C LEU A 227 -10.82 13.14 15.72
N GLU A 228 -11.84 13.55 16.47
CA GLU A 228 -11.74 13.87 17.89
C GLU A 228 -11.33 12.64 18.72
N ILE A 229 -11.88 11.46 18.39
CA ILE A 229 -11.48 10.19 19.02
C ILE A 229 -9.98 9.91 18.78
N LEU A 230 -9.48 10.13 17.56
CA LEU A 230 -8.06 9.95 17.26
C LEU A 230 -7.19 10.94 18.02
N MET A 231 -7.58 12.21 18.07
CA MET A 231 -6.89 13.26 18.83
C MET A 231 -6.81 12.92 20.32
N ASN A 232 -7.91 12.50 20.91
CA ASN A 232 -7.96 12.11 22.32
C ASN A 232 -7.06 10.90 22.61
N SER A 233 -6.88 10.01 21.63
CA SER A 233 -6.03 8.82 21.76
C SER A 233 -4.52 9.06 21.64
N ILE A 234 -4.07 10.29 21.32
CA ILE A 234 -2.63 10.66 21.26
C ILE A 234 -1.99 10.42 22.63
N SER A 235 -0.92 9.62 22.66
CA SER A 235 -0.25 9.23 23.89
C SER A 235 0.98 10.10 24.14
N LEU A 236 0.91 11.01 25.11
CA LEU A 236 2.02 11.86 25.55
C LEU A 236 3.09 11.10 26.38
N LYS A 237 3.17 9.76 26.29
CA LYS A 237 4.21 9.02 27.01
C LYS A 237 5.55 9.58 26.52
N LYS A 238 6.18 10.35 27.42
CA LYS A 238 7.32 11.24 27.17
C LYS A 238 8.26 10.57 26.18
N PHE A 239 8.42 11.17 24.99
CA PHE A 239 9.58 10.94 24.13
C PHE A 239 10.78 10.85 25.06
N THR A 240 11.34 9.66 25.21
CA THR A 240 12.32 9.39 26.26
C THR A 240 13.45 10.38 26.03
N THR A 241 13.75 11.24 27.01
CA THR A 241 14.72 12.33 26.88
C THR A 241 16.16 11.81 26.98
N ASN A 242 16.40 10.57 26.54
CA ASN A 242 17.76 10.04 26.45
C ASN A 242 18.50 10.78 25.33
N LYS A 243 19.76 11.10 25.56
CA LYS A 243 20.49 12.14 24.80
C LYS A 243 20.88 11.75 23.37
N ASP A 244 20.44 10.59 22.88
CA ASP A 244 20.87 10.00 21.59
C ASP A 244 19.76 9.94 20.53
N TYR A 245 18.61 10.62 20.72
CA TYR A 245 17.48 10.47 19.81
C TYR A 245 17.72 11.01 18.40
N VAL A 246 17.47 10.14 17.42
CA VAL A 246 17.14 10.49 16.04
C VAL A 246 15.88 11.38 16.06
N LYS A 247 15.92 12.52 15.37
CA LYS A 247 14.80 13.46 15.27
C LYS A 247 13.54 12.73 14.77
N GLY A 248 12.49 12.67 15.61
CA GLY A 248 11.22 12.05 15.25
C GLY A 248 10.52 12.73 14.07
N CYS A 249 9.70 11.99 13.36
CA CYS A 249 8.94 12.37 12.17
C CYS A 249 7.51 12.73 12.56
N TYR A 250 7.21 14.04 12.64
CA TYR A 250 5.87 14.52 12.96
C TYR A 250 5.33 15.40 11.83
N ASN A 251 4.12 15.09 11.33
CA ASN A 251 3.48 15.97 10.37
C ASN A 251 2.89 17.21 11.07
N LYS A 252 2.63 18.26 10.29
CA LYS A 252 2.12 19.54 10.82
C LYS A 252 0.83 19.35 11.63
N ASN A 253 -0.10 18.55 11.12
CA ASN A 253 -1.38 18.29 11.77
C ASN A 253 -1.20 17.67 13.15
N TYR A 254 -0.32 16.67 13.29
CA TYR A 254 -0.01 16.04 14.57
C TYR A 254 0.59 17.06 15.57
N ILE A 255 1.56 17.86 15.12
CA ILE A 255 2.16 18.92 15.95
C ILE A 255 1.10 19.94 16.40
N ASP A 256 0.24 20.38 15.49
CA ASP A 256 -0.79 21.36 15.83
C ASP A 256 -1.83 20.78 16.80
N MET A 257 -2.16 19.49 16.68
CA MET A 257 -3.01 18.79 17.65
C MET A 257 -2.36 18.65 19.03
N LEU A 258 -1.04 18.44 19.10
CA LEU A 258 -0.32 18.42 20.38
C LEU A 258 -0.36 19.76 21.12
N LYS A 259 -0.47 20.89 20.42
CA LYS A 259 -0.56 22.23 21.03
C LYS A 259 -1.94 22.52 21.63
N ILE A 260 -2.97 21.78 21.21
CA ILE A 260 -4.37 21.97 21.64
C ILE A 260 -4.70 21.09 22.85
N LYS A 261 -3.92 20.03 23.10
CA LYS A 261 -3.99 19.18 24.31
C LYS A 261 -3.31 19.83 25.51
#